data_AF-A0A7M2QUN1-F1
#
_entry.id   AF-A0A7M2QUN1-F1
#
_cell.length_a   1.000
_cell.length_b   1.000
_cell.length_c   1.000
_cell.angle_alpha   90.00
_cell.angle_beta   90.00
_cell.angle_gamma   90.00
#
_symmetry.space_group_name_H-M   'P 1'
#
loop_
_entity.id
_entity.type
_entity.pdbx_description
1 polymer ?
#
loop_
_entity_poly.entity_id
_entity_poly.type
_entity_poly.pdbx_seq_one_letter_code
_entity_poly.pdbx_strand_id
1 'polypeptide(L)'
;MNLGIGFLPKKYYENEPSTGGYNFFINEGIQYAINIGEMYYPKCTEQQLALFTESLAPFPLYFLFEQNNKDFIEELKQDLYDEQLSFKIFHQSKISTYFMITVSNHQELLRLIPIMIWQHNYNMSSLWSNRKNAFTIENKTWNINRANGKYASIEETICLNFNEPTTIFWFGHDFIGTDIFSNEERFANLDGIQKWIPPFIKTEIIEFG
;
A
#
# COMPACT_ATOMS: atom_id res chain seq x y z
N MET A 1 9.20 11.15 15.83
CA MET A 1 9.72 10.99 14.45
C MET A 1 9.42 12.26 13.68
N ASN A 2 10.31 12.74 12.81
CA ASN A 2 10.07 13.93 11.98
C ASN A 2 10.01 13.49 10.51
N LEU A 3 8.89 13.72 9.82
CA LEU A 3 8.65 13.28 8.45
C LEU A 3 8.31 14.46 7.54
N GLY A 4 8.76 14.42 6.29
CA GLY A 4 8.21 15.29 5.26
C GLY A 4 6.79 14.85 4.88
N ILE A 5 5.91 15.80 4.59
CA ILE A 5 4.61 15.54 3.96
C ILE A 5 4.42 16.49 2.78
N GLY A 6 4.01 15.99 1.63
CA GLY A 6 3.79 16.83 0.46
C GLY A 6 2.92 16.17 -0.59
N PHE A 7 2.30 16.99 -1.45
CA PHE A 7 1.61 16.50 -2.62
C PHE A 7 2.61 15.92 -3.61
N LEU A 8 2.45 14.64 -3.94
CA LEU A 8 3.28 13.94 -4.89
C LEU A 8 2.91 14.40 -6.32
N PRO A 9 3.86 14.92 -7.12
CA PRO A 9 3.59 15.33 -8.48
C PRO A 9 3.15 14.18 -9.38
N LYS A 10 2.25 14.48 -10.32
CA LYS A 10 1.65 13.49 -11.23
C LYS A 10 2.67 12.63 -11.98
N LYS A 11 3.80 13.23 -12.39
CA LYS A 11 4.93 12.56 -13.07
C LYS A 11 5.47 11.32 -12.35
N TYR A 12 5.25 11.19 -11.03
CA TYR A 12 5.74 10.04 -10.25
C TYR A 12 4.80 8.83 -10.31
N TYR A 13 3.50 9.02 -10.57
CA TYR A 13 2.50 7.96 -10.49
C TYR A 13 1.61 7.81 -11.74
N GLU A 14 1.78 8.67 -12.76
CA GLU A 14 1.09 8.53 -14.05
C GLU A 14 1.82 7.64 -15.06
N ASN A 15 3.00 7.15 -14.70
CA ASN A 15 3.76 6.26 -15.57
C ASN A 15 3.14 4.86 -15.57
N GLU A 16 3.33 4.15 -16.68
CA GLU A 16 3.11 2.71 -16.71
C GLU A 16 3.91 2.01 -15.60
N PRO A 17 3.40 0.88 -15.06
CA PRO A 17 4.11 0.10 -14.05
C PRO A 17 5.51 -0.23 -14.55
N SER A 18 6.50 -0.14 -13.67
CA SER A 18 7.89 -0.30 -14.07
C SER A 18 8.77 -0.84 -12.97
N THR A 19 9.82 -1.56 -13.37
CA THR A 19 10.87 -2.00 -12.45
C THR A 19 11.64 -0.78 -11.94
N GLY A 20 11.39 -0.40 -10.69
CA GLY A 20 11.96 0.80 -10.05
C GLY A 20 10.96 1.94 -9.81
N GLY A 21 9.70 1.76 -10.20
CA GLY A 21 8.58 2.64 -9.82
C GLY A 21 7.53 1.87 -9.03
N TYR A 22 6.27 2.31 -9.13
CA TYR A 22 5.15 1.56 -8.57
C TYR A 22 4.89 0.27 -9.35
N ASN A 23 4.66 -0.82 -8.62
CA ASN A 23 4.33 -2.14 -9.16
C ASN A 23 2.80 -2.34 -9.25
N PHE A 24 2.07 -1.26 -9.50
CA PHE A 24 0.63 -1.21 -9.67
C PHE A 24 0.28 -0.09 -10.65
N PHE A 25 -0.94 -0.15 -11.19
CA PHE A 25 -1.49 0.86 -12.09
C PHE A 25 -2.59 1.67 -11.40
N ILE A 26 -2.63 2.97 -11.63
CA ILE A 26 -3.70 3.84 -11.11
C ILE A 26 -4.69 4.12 -12.23
N ASN A 27 -5.93 3.64 -12.09
CA ASN A 27 -7.01 4.02 -13.00
C ASN A 27 -7.41 5.50 -12.77
N GLU A 28 -8.22 6.05 -13.68
CA GLU A 28 -8.71 7.42 -13.55
C GLU A 28 -9.47 7.67 -12.23
N GLY A 29 -9.60 8.94 -11.86
CA GLY A 29 -10.41 9.39 -10.73
C GLY A 29 -9.63 9.73 -9.46
N ILE A 30 -8.31 9.51 -9.42
CA ILE A 30 -7.46 10.04 -8.36
C ILE A 30 -7.47 11.58 -8.39
N GLN A 31 -7.57 12.22 -7.21
CA GLN A 31 -7.52 13.68 -7.07
C GLN A 31 -6.32 14.14 -6.23
N TYR A 32 -5.93 13.35 -5.24
CA TYR A 32 -4.89 13.68 -4.27
C TYR A 32 -3.88 12.53 -4.22
N ALA A 33 -2.61 12.85 -4.46
CA ALA A 33 -1.48 11.96 -4.24
C ALA A 33 -0.55 12.63 -3.24
N ILE A 34 -0.23 11.96 -2.14
CA ILE A 34 0.53 12.53 -1.03
C ILE A 34 1.61 11.53 -0.63
N ASN A 35 2.82 12.03 -0.44
CA ASN A 35 3.88 11.25 0.20
C ASN A 35 4.03 11.71 1.65
N ILE A 36 4.10 10.74 2.55
CA ILE A 36 4.54 10.91 3.93
C ILE A 36 5.86 10.14 4.04
N GLY A 37 6.91 10.83 4.50
CA GLY A 37 8.26 10.31 4.53
C GLY A 37 8.44 8.98 5.30
N GLU A 38 9.66 8.47 5.28
CA GLU A 38 9.98 7.11 5.71
C GLU A 38 9.75 6.85 7.20
N MET A 39 9.01 5.79 7.53
CA MET A 39 8.82 5.31 8.90
C MET A 39 9.54 3.98 9.09
N TYR A 40 10.86 4.02 8.99
CA TYR A 40 11.70 2.82 8.99
C TYR A 40 11.47 1.92 10.22
N TYR A 41 11.05 0.68 10.01
CA TYR A 41 11.08 -0.35 11.06
C TYR A 41 12.53 -0.76 11.35
N PRO A 42 12.97 -0.95 12.62
CA PRO A 42 12.19 -1.02 13.86
C PRO A 42 12.15 0.27 14.69
N LYS A 43 12.26 1.46 14.06
CA LYS A 43 12.20 2.73 14.81
C LYS A 43 10.78 3.07 15.32
N CYS A 44 9.77 2.35 14.83
CA CYS A 44 8.38 2.41 15.29
C CYS A 44 7.97 1.07 15.91
N THR A 45 7.20 1.12 17.00
CA THR A 45 6.54 -0.07 17.55
C THR A 45 5.34 -0.48 16.69
N GLU A 46 4.90 -1.72 16.83
CA GLU A 46 3.66 -2.23 16.20
C GLU A 46 2.46 -1.35 16.55
N GLN A 47 2.35 -0.92 17.81
CA GLN A 47 1.31 0.01 18.27
C GLN A 47 1.37 1.36 17.53
N GLN A 48 2.56 1.89 17.30
CA GLN A 48 2.75 3.14 16.57
C GLN A 48 2.34 2.97 15.09
N LEU A 49 2.74 1.87 14.46
CA LEU A 49 2.34 1.55 13.09
C LEU A 49 0.82 1.37 12.96
N ALA A 50 0.17 0.72 13.93
CA ALA A 50 -1.28 0.58 13.97
C ALA A 50 -1.99 1.94 14.08
N LEU A 51 -1.58 2.78 15.04
CA LEU A 51 -2.15 4.12 15.21
C LEU A 51 -1.95 5.01 13.98
N PHE A 52 -0.79 4.88 13.32
CA PHE A 52 -0.57 5.60 12.07
C PHE A 52 -1.51 5.12 10.96
N THR A 53 -1.60 3.81 10.74
CA THR A 53 -2.47 3.22 9.72
C THR A 53 -3.94 3.61 9.93
N GLU A 54 -4.42 3.59 11.18
CA GLU A 54 -5.77 4.01 11.57
C GLU A 54 -6.05 5.50 11.35
N SER A 55 -5.02 6.34 11.46
CA SER A 55 -5.19 7.76 11.19
C SER A 55 -5.48 8.06 9.71
N LEU A 56 -5.05 7.17 8.81
CA LEU A 56 -5.23 7.36 7.37
C LEU A 56 -6.64 6.98 6.92
N ALA A 57 -7.27 6.00 7.54
CA ALA A 57 -8.58 5.51 7.13
C ALA A 57 -9.34 4.83 8.27
N PRO A 58 -10.68 4.98 8.31
CA PRO A 58 -11.51 4.22 9.24
C PRO A 58 -11.56 2.74 8.85
N PHE A 59 -11.82 1.88 9.83
CA PHE A 59 -12.16 0.48 9.59
C PHE A 59 -13.51 0.32 8.86
N PRO A 60 -13.71 -0.77 8.09
CA PRO A 60 -12.73 -1.83 7.82
C PRO A 60 -11.64 -1.39 6.82
N LEU A 61 -10.45 -1.93 7.01
CA LEU A 61 -9.33 -1.80 6.08
C LEU A 61 -9.15 -3.09 5.28
N TYR A 62 -8.77 -2.94 4.02
CA TYR A 62 -8.54 -4.02 3.08
C TYR A 62 -7.07 -4.01 2.67
N PHE A 63 -6.33 -5.03 3.11
CA PHE A 63 -4.92 -5.18 2.80
C PHE A 63 -4.74 -6.20 1.68
N LEU A 64 -4.25 -5.73 0.54
CA LEU A 64 -3.89 -6.53 -0.62
C LEU A 64 -2.38 -6.63 -0.73
N PHE A 65 -1.89 -7.86 -0.87
CA PHE A 65 -0.50 -8.09 -1.20
C PHE A 65 -0.33 -9.33 -2.09
N GLU A 66 0.80 -9.37 -2.78
CA GLU A 66 1.21 -10.45 -3.66
C GLU A 66 2.25 -11.35 -2.97
N GLN A 67 2.23 -12.65 -3.26
CA GLN A 67 3.28 -13.61 -2.90
C GLN A 67 3.44 -14.64 -4.02
N ASN A 68 4.68 -14.94 -4.41
CA ASN A 68 5.00 -15.92 -5.46
C ASN A 68 5.71 -17.19 -4.95
N ASN A 69 6.19 -17.18 -3.71
CA ASN A 69 6.82 -18.34 -3.11
C ASN A 69 5.78 -19.28 -2.47
N LYS A 70 5.68 -20.50 -3.04
CA LYS A 70 4.68 -21.50 -2.63
C LYS A 70 4.85 -21.98 -1.18
N ASP A 71 6.08 -22.10 -0.70
CA ASP A 71 6.32 -22.57 0.66
C ASP A 71 5.86 -21.52 1.67
N PHE A 72 6.18 -20.25 1.41
CA PHE A 72 5.71 -19.11 2.23
C PHE A 72 4.19 -18.90 2.14
N ILE A 73 3.55 -19.24 1.01
CA ILE A 73 2.10 -19.13 0.87
C ILE A 73 1.37 -19.99 1.90
N GLU A 74 1.81 -21.23 2.12
CA GLU A 74 1.16 -22.13 3.07
C GLU A 74 1.47 -21.75 4.52
N GLU A 75 2.69 -21.32 4.83
CA GLU A 75 3.06 -20.76 6.14
C GLU A 75 2.20 -19.53 6.47
N LEU A 76 2.09 -18.60 5.54
CA LEU A 76 1.29 -17.38 5.71
C LEU A 76 -0.19 -17.67 5.93
N LYS A 77 -0.77 -18.64 5.21
CA LYS A 77 -2.17 -19.04 5.43
C LYS A 77 -2.38 -19.59 6.84
N GLN A 78 -1.42 -20.35 7.34
CA GLN A 78 -1.45 -20.90 8.69
C GLN A 78 -1.35 -19.78 9.73
N ASP A 79 -0.41 -18.84 9.58
CA ASP A 79 -0.26 -17.69 10.47
C ASP A 79 -1.55 -16.84 10.52
N LEU A 80 -2.14 -16.55 9.36
CA LEU A 80 -3.40 -15.79 9.28
C LEU A 80 -4.57 -16.55 9.93
N TYR A 81 -4.60 -17.88 9.80
CA TYR A 81 -5.61 -18.72 10.44
C TYR A 81 -5.43 -18.74 11.96
N ASP A 82 -4.21 -18.92 12.46
CA ASP A 82 -3.89 -18.99 13.89
C ASP A 82 -4.17 -17.65 14.59
N GLU A 83 -3.86 -16.54 13.91
CA GLU A 83 -4.21 -15.20 14.36
C GLU A 83 -5.70 -14.85 14.15
N GLN A 84 -6.51 -15.76 13.60
CA GLN A 84 -7.95 -15.59 13.35
C GLN A 84 -8.26 -14.34 12.50
N LEU A 85 -7.43 -14.06 11.50
CA LEU A 85 -7.59 -12.94 10.58
C LEU A 85 -8.42 -13.37 9.37
N SER A 86 -9.40 -12.55 8.98
CA SER A 86 -10.23 -12.85 7.81
C SER A 86 -9.46 -12.58 6.52
N PHE A 87 -9.16 -13.63 5.76
CA PHE A 87 -8.50 -13.50 4.47
C PHE A 87 -9.19 -14.29 3.37
N LYS A 88 -8.91 -13.92 2.13
CA LYS A 88 -9.28 -14.70 0.93
C LYS A 88 -8.14 -14.66 -0.09
N ILE A 89 -8.10 -15.68 -0.94
CA ILE A 89 -7.35 -15.59 -2.19
C ILE A 89 -8.15 -14.64 -3.09
N PHE A 90 -7.58 -13.45 -3.34
CA PHE A 90 -8.17 -12.41 -4.16
C PHE A 90 -8.06 -12.76 -5.65
N HIS A 91 -6.89 -13.24 -6.04
CA HIS A 91 -6.57 -13.71 -7.38
C HIS A 91 -5.44 -14.73 -7.30
N GLN A 92 -5.40 -15.68 -8.22
CA GLN A 92 -4.32 -16.66 -8.30
C GLN A 92 -3.98 -16.92 -9.76
N SER A 93 -2.71 -16.75 -10.09
CA SER A 93 -2.16 -17.10 -11.40
C SER A 93 -1.16 -18.25 -11.27
N LYS A 94 -0.49 -18.57 -12.38
CA LYS A 94 0.55 -19.62 -12.38
C LYS A 94 1.80 -19.20 -11.60
N ILE A 95 2.03 -17.89 -11.45
CA ILE A 95 3.27 -17.32 -10.93
C ILE A 95 3.04 -16.68 -9.56
N SER A 96 1.88 -16.06 -9.33
CA SER A 96 1.62 -15.28 -8.13
C SER A 96 0.26 -15.59 -7.51
N THR A 97 0.19 -15.48 -6.19
CA THR A 97 -1.06 -15.51 -5.42
C THR A 97 -1.26 -14.16 -4.74
N TYR A 98 -2.44 -13.59 -4.90
CA TYR A 98 -2.82 -12.31 -4.31
C TYR A 98 -3.77 -12.57 -3.15
N PHE A 99 -3.43 -12.07 -1.98
CA PHE A 99 -4.22 -12.22 -0.76
C PHE A 99 -4.93 -10.91 -0.44
N MET A 100 -6.19 -11.01 -0.02
CA MET A 100 -6.92 -9.88 0.55
C MET A 100 -7.28 -10.20 1.99
N ILE A 101 -6.77 -9.41 2.93
CA ILE A 101 -7.09 -9.48 4.34
C ILE A 101 -8.06 -8.35 4.68
N THR A 102 -9.13 -8.66 5.40
CA THR A 102 -10.06 -7.66 5.93
C THR A 102 -9.74 -7.46 7.41
N VAL A 103 -9.43 -6.21 7.77
CA VAL A 103 -9.12 -5.79 9.13
C VAL A 103 -10.28 -4.93 9.61
N SER A 104 -10.97 -5.39 10.63
CA SER A 104 -12.23 -4.79 11.10
C SER A 104 -12.05 -3.87 12.30
N ASN A 105 -10.90 -3.94 12.97
CA ASN A 105 -10.62 -3.20 14.20
C ASN A 105 -9.12 -3.18 14.52
N HIS A 106 -8.76 -2.37 15.53
CA HIS A 106 -7.40 -2.20 16.04
C HIS A 106 -6.71 -3.52 16.46
N GLN A 107 -7.44 -4.44 17.08
CA GLN A 107 -6.89 -5.72 17.56
C GLN A 107 -6.52 -6.65 16.39
N GLU A 108 -7.32 -6.67 15.32
CA GLU A 108 -6.95 -7.36 14.08
C GLU A 108 -5.75 -6.71 13.40
N LEU A 109 -5.67 -5.37 13.41
CA LEU A 109 -4.53 -4.66 12.85
C LEU A 109 -3.23 -4.99 13.58
N LEU A 110 -3.24 -4.98 14.91
CA LEU A 110 -2.09 -5.33 15.73
C LEU A 110 -1.58 -6.76 15.49
N ARG A 111 -2.48 -7.73 15.31
CA ARG A 111 -2.10 -9.12 14.99
C ARG A 111 -1.53 -9.25 13.59
N LEU A 112 -2.00 -8.42 12.65
CA LEU A 112 -1.54 -8.46 11.26
C LEU A 112 -0.17 -7.81 11.05
N ILE A 113 0.16 -6.72 11.77
CA ILE A 113 1.41 -5.97 11.56
C ILE A 113 2.67 -6.87 11.64
N PRO A 114 2.84 -7.75 12.65
CA PRO A 114 3.97 -8.68 12.69
C PRO A 114 4.04 -9.55 11.44
N ILE A 115 2.92 -10.13 11.02
CA ILE A 115 2.85 -10.97 9.81
C ILE A 115 3.31 -10.17 8.58
N MET A 116 2.85 -8.93 8.42
CA MET A 116 3.24 -8.08 7.28
C MET A 116 4.75 -7.82 7.21
N ILE A 117 5.38 -7.53 8.35
CA ILE A 117 6.82 -7.21 8.42
C ILE A 117 7.65 -8.42 7.95
N TRP A 118 7.21 -9.63 8.28
CA TRP A 118 7.93 -10.87 7.97
C TRP A 118 7.58 -11.48 6.62
N GLN A 119 6.74 -10.86 5.79
CA GLN A 119 6.34 -11.39 4.48
C GLN A 119 7.48 -11.45 3.44
N HIS A 120 8.67 -10.91 3.73
CA HIS A 120 9.84 -10.88 2.82
C HIS A 120 9.43 -10.42 1.42
N ASN A 121 8.65 -9.34 1.37
CA ASN A 121 7.95 -8.91 0.17
C ASN A 121 8.85 -8.11 -0.77
N TYR A 122 9.98 -8.70 -1.16
CA TYR A 122 10.98 -8.07 -2.01
C TYR A 122 10.37 -7.73 -3.37
N ASN A 123 10.07 -6.44 -3.56
CA ASN A 123 9.52 -5.85 -4.78
C ASN A 123 8.08 -6.22 -5.13
N MET A 124 7.21 -6.61 -4.19
CA MET A 124 5.78 -6.76 -4.49
C MET A 124 4.91 -5.72 -3.76
N SER A 125 3.74 -5.44 -4.34
CA SER A 125 2.87 -4.36 -3.89
C SER A 125 2.15 -4.75 -2.60
N SER A 126 2.36 -3.97 -1.53
CA SER A 126 1.59 -4.01 -0.28
C SER A 126 0.69 -2.78 -0.21
N LEU A 127 -0.60 -2.98 -0.44
CA LEU A 127 -1.58 -1.92 -0.63
C LEU A 127 -2.73 -2.04 0.34
N TRP A 128 -3.13 -0.91 0.90
CA TRP A 128 -4.23 -0.81 1.84
C TRP A 128 -5.32 0.06 1.27
N SER A 129 -6.57 -0.22 1.60
CA SER A 129 -7.69 0.62 1.22
C SER A 129 -8.79 0.64 2.26
N ASN A 130 -9.55 1.73 2.31
CA ASN A 130 -10.82 1.81 3.04
C ASN A 130 -12.01 1.22 2.26
N ARG A 131 -11.79 0.70 1.05
CA ARG A 131 -12.82 0.13 0.18
C ARG A 131 -12.44 -1.25 -0.35
N LYS A 132 -13.40 -2.18 -0.29
CA LYS A 132 -13.22 -3.59 -0.70
C LYS A 132 -12.96 -3.77 -2.20
N ASN A 133 -13.56 -2.92 -3.01
CA ASN A 133 -13.55 -2.92 -4.47
C ASN A 133 -12.53 -1.92 -5.05
N ALA A 134 -11.61 -1.42 -4.24
CA ALA A 134 -10.55 -0.52 -4.67
C ALA A 134 -9.51 -1.17 -5.59
N PHE A 135 -9.54 -2.49 -5.72
CA PHE A 135 -8.53 -3.26 -6.44
C PHE A 135 -9.17 -4.15 -7.51
N THR A 136 -8.50 -4.25 -8.66
CA THR A 136 -8.73 -5.25 -9.71
C THR A 136 -7.37 -5.82 -10.15
N ILE A 137 -7.38 -7.00 -10.78
CA ILE A 137 -6.21 -7.51 -11.50
C ILE A 137 -6.51 -7.42 -12.99
N GLU A 138 -5.64 -6.73 -13.73
CA GLU A 138 -5.75 -6.57 -15.18
C GLU A 138 -4.38 -6.79 -15.83
N ASN A 139 -4.38 -7.10 -17.12
CA ASN A 139 -3.14 -7.12 -17.91
C ASN A 139 -2.79 -5.69 -18.33
N LYS A 140 -1.62 -5.20 -17.91
CA LYS A 140 -1.10 -3.87 -18.29
C LYS A 140 0.26 -4.00 -18.97
N THR A 141 0.62 -3.00 -19.75
CA THR A 141 1.95 -2.91 -20.34
C THR A 141 2.94 -2.45 -19.28
N TRP A 142 4.00 -3.21 -19.07
CA TRP A 142 5.08 -2.87 -18.15
C TRP A 142 6.27 -2.29 -18.88
N ASN A 143 6.82 -1.21 -18.34
CA ASN A 143 8.12 -0.69 -18.75
C ASN A 143 9.22 -1.35 -17.92
N ILE A 144 9.78 -2.44 -18.42
CA ILE A 144 10.86 -3.16 -17.75
C ILE A 144 12.20 -2.56 -18.14
N ASN A 145 12.91 -2.02 -17.15
CA ASN A 145 14.31 -1.66 -17.29
C ASN A 145 15.17 -2.87 -16.89
N ARG A 146 15.79 -3.52 -17.87
CA ARG A 146 16.78 -4.59 -17.63
C ARG A 146 18.18 -4.07 -17.97
N ALA A 147 19.21 -4.78 -17.48
CA ALA A 147 20.61 -4.44 -17.75
C ALA A 147 20.96 -4.35 -19.25
N ASN A 148 20.17 -5.00 -20.13
CA ASN A 148 20.34 -5.01 -21.59
C ASN A 148 19.40 -4.06 -22.35
N GLY A 149 18.62 -3.23 -21.67
CA GLY A 149 17.75 -2.22 -22.30
C GLY A 149 16.36 -2.14 -21.69
N LYS A 150 15.51 -1.30 -22.31
CA LYS A 150 14.10 -1.15 -21.97
C LYS A 150 13.25 -2.10 -22.82
N TYR A 151 12.39 -2.86 -22.16
CA TYR A 151 11.47 -3.80 -22.81
C TYR A 151 10.05 -3.53 -22.34
N ALA A 152 9.08 -3.74 -23.24
CA ALA A 152 7.67 -3.78 -22.89
C ALA A 152 7.22 -5.25 -22.75
N SER A 153 6.55 -5.59 -21.66
CA SER A 153 5.83 -6.85 -21.48
C SER A 153 4.39 -6.57 -21.11
N ILE A 154 3.51 -7.56 -21.24
CA ILE A 154 2.15 -7.50 -20.70
C ILE A 154 2.13 -8.42 -19.49
N GLU A 155 1.81 -7.86 -18.32
CA GLU A 155 1.80 -8.61 -17.06
C GLU A 155 0.54 -8.33 -16.27
N GLU A 156 0.14 -9.33 -15.47
CA GLU A 156 -0.93 -9.18 -14.50
C GLU A 156 -0.53 -8.13 -13.46
N THR A 157 -1.40 -7.14 -13.27
CA THR A 157 -1.08 -5.93 -12.50
C THR A 157 -2.25 -5.56 -11.61
N ILE A 158 -1.96 -5.20 -10.36
CA ILE A 158 -2.95 -4.59 -9.48
C ILE A 158 -3.32 -3.22 -10.03
N CYS A 159 -4.60 -3.01 -10.29
CA CYS A 159 -5.16 -1.74 -10.74
C CYS A 159 -5.98 -1.10 -9.62
N LEU A 160 -5.66 0.16 -9.33
CA LEU A 160 -6.27 0.96 -8.27
C LEU A 160 -7.49 1.70 -8.80
N ASN A 161 -8.64 1.53 -8.17
CA ASN A 161 -9.93 2.05 -8.63
C ASN A 161 -10.47 3.16 -7.72
N PHE A 162 -10.83 4.30 -8.32
CA PHE A 162 -11.34 5.49 -7.62
C PHE A 162 -12.76 5.87 -8.10
N ASN A 163 -13.59 4.86 -8.41
CA ASN A 163 -14.97 5.07 -8.90
C ASN A 163 -15.93 5.60 -7.83
N GLU A 164 -15.55 5.52 -6.55
CA GLU A 164 -16.26 6.05 -5.39
C GLU A 164 -15.24 6.65 -4.40
N PRO A 165 -15.68 7.34 -3.33
CA PRO A 165 -14.77 7.88 -2.32
C PRO A 165 -13.89 6.79 -1.69
N THR A 166 -12.61 6.79 -2.07
CA THR A 166 -11.63 5.75 -1.81
C THR A 166 -10.29 6.40 -1.50
N THR A 167 -9.62 5.85 -0.49
CA THR A 167 -8.22 6.12 -0.18
C THR A 167 -7.48 4.80 -0.22
N ILE A 168 -6.43 4.75 -1.05
CA ILE A 168 -5.47 3.67 -1.08
C ILE A 168 -4.15 4.22 -0.57
N PHE A 169 -3.46 3.45 0.27
CA PHE A 169 -2.12 3.79 0.71
C PHE A 169 -1.18 2.62 0.52
N TRP A 170 0.02 2.94 0.05
CA TRP A 170 1.11 2.03 -0.21
C TRP A 170 2.19 2.23 0.85
N PHE A 171 2.60 1.14 1.49
CA PHE A 171 3.77 1.14 2.35
C PHE A 171 4.94 0.57 1.57
N GLY A 172 6.02 1.36 1.47
CA GLY A 172 7.27 0.90 0.90
C GLY A 172 7.83 -0.29 1.68
N HIS A 173 8.73 -1.05 1.05
CA HIS A 173 9.46 -2.13 1.71
C HIS A 173 10.12 -1.62 3.00
N ASP A 174 10.07 -2.38 4.10
CA ASP A 174 10.53 -1.93 5.44
C ASP A 174 9.93 -0.59 5.93
N PHE A 175 8.79 -0.18 5.36
CA PHE A 175 8.15 1.10 5.61
C PHE A 175 9.04 2.31 5.25
N ILE A 176 9.88 2.19 4.22
CA ILE A 176 10.74 3.27 3.67
C ILE A 176 9.94 4.42 3.01
N GLY A 177 8.63 4.48 3.18
CA GLY A 177 7.78 5.54 2.65
C GLY A 177 6.31 5.16 2.71
N THR A 178 5.44 6.15 2.82
CA THR A 178 4.00 5.97 2.68
C THR A 178 3.48 6.89 1.59
N ASP A 179 2.96 6.31 0.52
CA ASP A 179 2.25 7.06 -0.51
C ASP A 179 0.75 6.84 -0.37
N ILE A 180 0.00 7.92 -0.41
CA ILE A 180 -1.45 7.95 -0.28
C ILE A 180 -2.04 8.44 -1.59
N PHE A 181 -2.97 7.69 -2.14
CA PHE A 181 -3.72 8.00 -3.34
C PHE A 181 -5.20 8.07 -2.96
N SER A 182 -5.85 9.19 -3.20
CA SER A 182 -7.23 9.42 -2.75
C SER A 182 -8.02 10.29 -3.71
N ASN A 183 -9.35 10.14 -3.68
CA ASN A 183 -10.31 11.08 -4.24
C ASN A 183 -11.25 11.65 -3.16
N GLU A 184 -10.91 11.47 -1.89
CA GLU A 184 -11.67 12.01 -0.77
C GLU A 184 -11.19 13.42 -0.42
N GLU A 185 -12.13 14.38 -0.33
CA GLU A 185 -11.87 15.79 0.02
C GLU A 185 -11.05 16.00 1.30
N ARG A 186 -11.07 15.03 2.22
CA ARG A 186 -10.24 15.10 3.43
C ARG A 186 -8.73 15.16 3.11
N PHE A 187 -8.31 14.64 1.96
CA PHE A 187 -6.91 14.72 1.53
C PHE A 187 -6.56 15.98 0.71
N ALA A 188 -7.48 16.94 0.57
CA ALA A 188 -7.26 18.15 -0.22
C ALA A 188 -6.30 19.16 0.44
N ASN A 189 -6.00 19.03 1.73
CA ASN A 189 -5.22 20.01 2.48
C ASN A 189 -4.24 19.34 3.45
N LEU A 190 -2.94 19.63 3.28
CA LEU A 190 -1.87 19.11 4.14
C LEU A 190 -2.05 19.51 5.60
N ASP A 191 -2.42 20.75 5.92
CA ASP A 191 -2.69 21.19 7.30
C ASP A 191 -3.84 20.39 7.94
N GLY A 192 -4.80 19.95 7.13
CA GLY A 192 -5.89 19.06 7.55
C GLY A 192 -5.36 17.69 7.90
N ILE A 193 -4.57 17.09 7.00
CA ILE A 193 -3.97 15.77 7.17
C ILE A 193 -3.06 15.72 8.40
N GLN A 194 -2.23 16.75 8.61
CA GLN A 194 -1.33 16.83 9.77
C GLN A 194 -2.06 16.74 11.12
N LYS A 195 -3.34 17.13 11.20
CA LYS A 195 -4.13 17.05 12.43
C LYS A 195 -4.58 15.64 12.79
N TRP A 196 -4.59 14.72 11.82
CA TRP A 196 -5.01 13.33 12.03
C TRP A 196 -3.82 12.42 12.31
N ILE A 197 -2.64 12.78 11.79
CA ILE A 197 -1.40 12.07 12.03
C ILE A 197 -1.14 11.96 13.56
N PRO A 198 -0.77 10.78 14.08
CA PRO A 198 -0.55 10.60 15.50
C PRO A 198 0.54 11.52 16.07
N PRO A 199 0.39 12.00 17.33
CA PRO A 199 1.31 12.98 17.93
C PRO A 199 2.79 12.56 18.03
N PHE A 200 3.11 11.27 17.93
CA PHE A 200 4.49 10.78 17.93
C PHE A 200 5.22 11.06 16.61
N ILE A 201 4.48 11.40 15.56
CA ILE A 201 4.97 11.84 14.25
C ILE A 201 4.78 13.35 14.16
N LYS A 202 5.88 14.07 14.00
CA LYS A 202 5.88 15.48 13.62
C LYS A 202 6.09 15.54 12.13
N THR A 203 5.34 16.40 11.45
CA THR A 203 5.43 16.56 10.00
C THR A 203 5.85 17.96 9.62
N GLU A 204 6.62 18.05 8.54
CA GLU A 204 7.02 19.30 7.89
C GLU A 204 6.53 19.27 6.44
N ILE A 205 5.86 20.32 5.99
CA ILE A 205 5.38 20.41 4.61
C ILE A 205 6.60 20.55 3.69
N ILE A 206 6.66 19.70 2.66
CA ILE A 206 7.69 19.71 1.64
C ILE A 206 7.08 19.92 0.26
N GLU A 207 7.85 20.53 -0.64
CA GLU A 207 7.53 20.64 -2.06
C GLU A 207 8.41 19.66 -2.85
N PHE A 208 7.78 18.93 -3.75
CA PHE A 208 8.48 18.07 -4.70
C PHE A 208 8.89 18.91 -5.92
N GLY A 209 10.20 18.92 -6.22
CA GLY A 209 10.75 19.54 -7.44
C GLY A 209 10.43 18.77 -8.71
#